data_AF-A0A132GSU2-F1
#
_entry.id   AF-A0A132GSU2-F1
#
_cell.length_a   1.000
_cell.length_b   1.000
_cell.length_c   1.000
_cell.angle_alpha   90.00
_cell.angle_beta   90.00
_cell.angle_gamma   90.00
#
_symmetry.space_group_name_H-M   'P 1'
#
loop_
_entity.id
_entity.type
_entity.pdbx_description
1 polymer ?
#
loop_
_entity_poly.entity_id
_entity_poly.type
_entity_poly.pdbx_seq_one_letter_code
_entity_poly.pdbx_strand_id
1 'polypeptide(L)' 'MAHFAGTYLIPLFAIVPLEYGDYSGLDDLDTELIQSFIDANFPHGYVMDVRDADNPFFCSHPDIGGLASEVVEADFYHA' A
#
# COMPACT_ATOMS: atom_id res chain seq x y z
N MET A 1 17.88 -1.83 11.43
CA MET A 1 16.83 -1.19 12.25
C MET A 1 15.93 -0.52 11.25
N ALA A 2 14.63 -0.78 11.29
CA ALA A 2 13.72 -0.22 10.30
C ALA A 2 13.64 1.31 10.48
N HIS A 3 13.73 2.06 9.37
CA HIS A 3 13.70 3.52 9.37
C HIS A 3 12.37 4.03 8.83
N PHE A 4 11.65 4.86 9.60
CA PHE A 4 10.36 5.41 9.19
C PHE A 4 10.47 6.16 7.87
N ALA A 5 9.64 5.76 6.91
CA ALA A 5 9.62 6.30 5.55
C ALA A 5 8.43 7.23 5.31
N GLY A 6 7.30 6.99 5.99
CA GLY A 6 6.12 7.85 5.90
C GLY A 6 4.84 7.11 6.27
N THR A 7 3.75 7.88 6.37
CA THR A 7 2.38 7.35 6.44
C THR A 7 1.75 7.53 5.07
N TYR A 8 1.14 6.47 4.53
CA TYR A 8 0.55 6.42 3.20
C TYR A 8 -0.92 6.02 3.28
N LEU A 9 -1.71 6.49 2.33
CA LEU A 9 -3.11 6.16 2.10
C LEU A 9 -3.20 4.98 1.13
N ILE A 10 -3.36 3.78 1.68
CA ILE A 10 -3.31 2.52 0.96
C ILE A 10 -4.73 2.07 0.59
N PRO A 11 -5.03 1.89 -0.71
CA PRO A 11 -6.30 1.28 -1.14
C PRO A 11 -6.49 -0.11 -0.56
N LEU A 12 -7.73 -0.48 -0.22
CA LEU A 12 -8.03 -1.78 0.38
C LEU A 12 -7.55 -2.98 -0.45
N PHE A 13 -7.62 -2.89 -1.79
CA PHE A 13 -7.18 -3.97 -2.68
C PHE A 13 -5.66 -4.23 -2.60
N ALA A 14 -4.88 -3.24 -2.17
CA ALA A 14 -3.42 -3.33 -2.10
C ALA A 14 -2.90 -3.93 -0.77
N ILE A 15 -3.74 -4.02 0.27
CA ILE A 15 -3.30 -4.47 1.61
C ILE A 15 -2.76 -5.90 1.57
N VAL A 16 -3.51 -6.86 1.02
CA VAL A 16 -3.10 -8.27 0.98
C VAL A 16 -1.80 -8.48 0.17
N PRO A 17 -1.64 -7.87 -1.03
CA PRO A 17 -0.35 -7.88 -1.73
C PRO A 17 0.80 -7.30 -0.92
N LEU A 18 0.58 -6.18 -0.21
CA LEU A 18 1.63 -5.51 0.54
C LEU A 18 2.03 -6.28 1.83
N GLU A 19 1.09 -6.96 2.49
CA GLU A 19 1.38 -7.75 3.69
C GLU A 19 1.94 -9.15 3.37
N TYR A 20 1.41 -9.82 2.35
CA TYR A 20 1.64 -11.24 2.11
C TYR A 20 2.29 -11.56 0.75
N GLY A 21 2.45 -10.56 -0.13
CA GLY A 21 2.91 -10.79 -1.50
C GLY A 21 1.91 -11.60 -2.34
N ASP A 22 0.65 -11.66 -1.92
CA ASP A 22 -0.42 -12.39 -2.61
C ASP A 22 -1.22 -11.44 -3.50
N TYR A 23 -1.08 -11.62 -4.81
CA TYR A 23 -1.74 -10.83 -5.85
C TYR A 23 -2.96 -11.56 -6.45
N SER A 24 -3.40 -12.65 -5.83
CA SER A 24 -4.52 -13.44 -6.33
C SER A 24 -5.81 -12.62 -6.39
N GLY A 25 -6.45 -12.59 -7.56
CA GLY A 25 -7.71 -11.89 -7.77
C GLY A 25 -7.57 -10.42 -8.18
N LEU A 26 -6.34 -9.89 -8.27
CA LEU A 26 -6.06 -8.60 -8.90
C LEU A 26 -5.92 -8.76 -10.41
N ASP A 27 -6.23 -7.70 -11.14
CA ASP A 27 -5.90 -7.62 -12.56
C ASP A 27 -4.46 -7.13 -12.77
N ASP A 28 -4.03 -7.10 -14.04
CA ASP A 28 -2.67 -6.70 -14.42
C ASP A 28 -2.38 -5.24 -14.04
N LEU A 29 -3.39 -4.35 -14.10
CA LEU A 29 -3.23 -2.94 -13.80
C LEU A 29 -3.04 -2.72 -12.29
N ASP A 30 -3.88 -3.32 -11.45
CA ASP A 30 -3.74 -3.24 -10.00
C ASP A 30 -2.40 -3.80 -9.54
N THR A 31 -1.95 -4.90 -10.15
CA THR A 31 -0.63 -5.49 -9.89
C THR A 31 0.50 -4.53 -10.28
N GLU A 32 0.42 -3.91 -11.46
CA GLU A 32 1.41 -2.94 -11.94
C GLU A 32 1.49 -1.70 -11.04
N LEU A 33 0.35 -1.20 -10.57
CA LEU A 33 0.28 -0.03 -9.68
C LEU A 33 0.95 -0.29 -8.34
N ILE A 34 0.70 -1.46 -7.73
CA ILE A 34 1.32 -1.86 -6.47
C ILE A 34 2.83 -2.06 -6.65
N GLN A 35 3.24 -2.78 -7.69
CA GLN A 35 4.66 -3.04 -7.94
C GLN A 35 5.42 -1.74 -8.22
N SER A 36 4.83 -0.82 -8.98
CA SER A 36 5.42 0.49 -9.27
C SER A 36 5.61 1.32 -7.98
N PHE A 37 4.65 1.27 -7.06
CA PHE A 37 4.77 1.91 -5.75
C PHE A 37 5.93 1.31 -4.93
N ILE A 38 6.04 -0.01 -4.89
CA ILE A 38 7.11 -0.71 -4.17
C ILE A 38 8.48 -0.39 -4.79
N ASP A 39 8.62 -0.49 -6.11
CA ASP A 39 9.90 -0.28 -6.80
C ASP A 39 10.40 1.16 -6.66
N ALA A 40 9.47 2.13 -6.67
CA ALA A 40 9.81 3.55 -6.55
C ALA A 40 10.21 3.96 -5.13
N ASN A 41 9.57 3.39 -4.10
CA ASN A 41 9.71 3.85 -2.71
C ASN A 41 10.54 2.89 -1.84
N PHE A 42 10.51 1.60 -2.13
CA PHE A 42 11.04 0.54 -1.28
C PHE A 42 11.85 -0.52 -2.06
N PRO A 43 12.86 -0.14 -2.86
CA PRO A 43 13.65 -1.07 -3.69
C PRO A 43 14.48 -2.08 -2.88
N HIS A 44 14.60 -1.89 -1.56
CA HIS A 44 15.30 -2.76 -0.64
C HIS A 44 14.36 -3.45 0.36
N GLY A 45 13.06 -3.41 0.09
CA GLY A 45 12.02 -3.92 0.99
C GLY A 45 11.54 -2.89 2.01
N TYR A 46 10.46 -3.25 2.68
CA TYR A 46 9.78 -2.43 3.65
C TYR A 46 9.17 -3.27 4.77
N VAL A 47 8.82 -2.60 5.87
CA VAL A 47 7.86 -3.07 6.86
C VAL A 47 6.65 -2.12 6.79
N MET A 48 5.44 -2.68 6.81
CA MET A 48 4.19 -1.93 6.80
C MET A 48 3.42 -2.19 8.10
N ASP A 49 2.83 -1.15 8.67
CA ASP A 49 1.94 -1.22 9.84
C ASP A 49 0.64 -0.47 9.53
N VAL A 50 -0.47 -1.20 9.40
CA VAL A 50 -1.78 -0.64 9.04
C VAL A 50 -2.46 -0.05 10.27
N ARG A 51 -2.83 1.23 10.18
CA ARG A 51 -3.56 1.93 11.24
C ARG A 51 -5.06 1.72 11.08
N ASP A 52 -5.70 1.30 12.17
CA ASP A 52 -7.16 1.19 12.29
C ASP A 52 -7.81 0.48 11.08
N ALA A 53 -7.30 -0.71 10.77
CA ALA A 53 -7.71 -1.50 9.60
C ALA A 53 -9.22 -1.76 9.53
N ASP A 54 -9.92 -1.69 10.66
CA ASP A 54 -11.36 -1.93 10.78
C ASP A 54 -12.22 -0.71 10.41
N ASN A 55 -11.62 0.46 10.13
CA ASN A 55 -12.33 1.71 9.87
C ASN A 55 -11.78 2.45 8.63
N PRO A 56 -11.90 1.86 7.43
CA PRO A 56 -11.47 2.51 6.19
C PRO A 56 -12.31 3.75 5.88
N PHE A 57 -11.74 4.67 5.12
CA PHE A 57 -12.42 5.88 4.67
C PHE A 57 -12.18 6.16 3.19
N PHE A 58 -13.10 6.89 2.57
CA PHE A 58 -12.98 7.24 1.15
C PHE A 58 -11.92 8.33 0.93
N CYS A 59 -11.00 8.10 -0.01
CA CYS A 59 -10.01 9.08 -0.46
C CYS A 59 -10.12 9.27 -1.97
N SER A 60 -10.08 10.53 -2.42
CA SER A 60 -10.12 10.87 -3.85
C SER A 60 -8.77 10.71 -4.56
N HIS A 61 -7.67 10.67 -3.81
CA HIS A 61 -6.30 10.57 -4.33
C HIS A 61 -5.44 9.67 -3.42
N PRO A 62 -5.62 8.33 -3.46
CA PRO A 62 -4.75 7.40 -2.73
C PRO A 62 -3.31 7.43 -3.25
N ASP A 63 -2.37 6.99 -2.42
CA ASP A 63 -0.94 6.96 -2.79
C ASP A 63 -0.59 5.87 -3.80
N ILE A 64 -1.45 4.86 -3.96
CA ILE A 64 -1.35 3.82 -4.99
C ILE A 64 -2.48 4.00 -6.00
N GLY A 65 -2.13 4.03 -7.29
CA GLY A 65 -3.10 4.07 -8.39
C GLY A 65 -3.75 5.42 -8.67
N GLY A 66 -3.81 6.32 -7.69
CA GLY A 66 -4.39 7.66 -7.84
C GLY A 66 -5.90 7.67 -8.17
N LEU A 67 -6.56 6.51 -8.19
CA LEU A 67 -7.99 6.37 -8.40
C LEU A 67 -8.73 6.43 -7.07
N ALA A 68 -9.81 7.21 -7.02
CA ALA A 68 -10.60 7.37 -5.81
C ALA A 68 -11.14 6.01 -5.31
N SER A 69 -10.88 5.70 -4.04
CA SER A 69 -11.23 4.41 -3.43
C SER A 69 -11.28 4.52 -1.89
N GLU A 70 -11.76 3.46 -1.25
CA GLU A 70 -11.61 3.31 0.21
C GLU A 70 -10.16 2.93 0.53
N VAL A 71 -9.60 3.63 1.53
CA VAL A 71 -8.22 3.51 1.97
C VAL A 71 -8.11 3.32 3.47
N VAL A 72 -6.96 2.84 3.90
CA VAL A 72 -6.47 2.88 5.28
C VAL A 72 -5.19 3.70 5.34
N GLU A 73 -4.85 4.25 6.51
CA GLU A 73 -3.51 4.79 6.75
C GLU A 73 -2.57 3.63 7.06
N ALA A 74 -1.36 3.63 6.51
CA ALA A 74 -0.32 2.67 6.87
C ALA A 74 1.04 3.34 7.01
N ASP A 75 1.76 3.00 8.07
CA ASP A 75 3.14 3.43 8.30
C ASP A 75 4.11 2.48 7.62
N PHE A 76 4.98 3.05 6.78
CA PHE A 76 6.04 2.30 6.12
C PHE A 76 7.40 2.61 6.73
N TYR A 77 8.24 1.58 6.75
CA TYR A 77 9.63 1.66 7.21
C TYR A 77 10.53 0.97 6.20
N HIS A 78 11.69 1.55 5.87
CA HIS A 78 12.71 0.86 5.08
C HIS A 78 13.30 -0.32 5.88
N ALA A 79 13.39 -1.49 5.25
CA ALA A 79 13.91 -2.73 5.85
C ALA A 79 15.43 -2.68 6.12
#